data_AF-A0A5C3KDT0-F1
#
_entry.id   AF-A0A5C3KDT0-F1
#
_cell.length_a   1.000
_cell.length_b   1.000
_cell.length_c   1.000
_cell.angle_alpha   90.00
_cell.angle_beta   90.00
_cell.angle_gamma   90.00
#
_symmetry.space_group_name_H-M   'P 1'
#
loop_
_entity.id
_entity.type
_entity.pdbx_description
1 polymer ?
#
loop_
_entity_poly.entity_id
_entity_poly.type
_entity_poly.pdbx_seq_one_letter_code
_entity_poly.pdbx_strand_id
1 'polypeptide(L)'
;MSAHAVRLTRLFTPQYVKRINAQIVHPSTSVVVKPNELESALARPLHLSFYEPDKTAPYFAATLSYGIIKGHPFMDGNKRTAFFIANEYIRAMGLPGLADGGKVGVAYEHVVDIAQRHMDVAAGKMGVEGLAEGKKG
;
A
#
# COMPACT_ATOMS: atom_id res chain seq x y z
N MET A 1 -15.62 -2.92 -9.85
CA MET A 1 -14.52 -2.93 -8.85
C MET A 1 -15.00 -2.92 -7.40
N SER A 2 -16.12 -2.28 -7.06
CA SER A 2 -16.67 -2.22 -5.69
C SER A 2 -16.83 -3.59 -5.01
N ALA A 3 -17.36 -4.61 -5.71
CA ALA A 3 -17.51 -5.95 -5.15
C ALA A 3 -16.16 -6.61 -4.74
N HIS A 4 -15.06 -6.28 -5.43
CA HIS A 4 -13.74 -6.74 -5.00
C HIS A 4 -13.29 -5.99 -3.75
N ALA A 5 -13.37 -4.64 -3.74
CA ALA A 5 -12.99 -3.83 -2.59
C ALA A 5 -13.73 -4.23 -1.30
N VAL A 6 -15.04 -4.55 -1.39
CA VAL A 6 -15.84 -5.06 -0.25
C VAL A 6 -15.30 -6.39 0.29
N ARG A 7 -14.84 -7.30 -0.58
CA ARG A 7 -14.23 -8.56 -0.12
C ARG A 7 -12.87 -8.32 0.53
N LEU A 8 -12.09 -7.38 -0.01
CA LEU A 8 -10.76 -7.08 0.49
C LEU A 8 -10.76 -6.46 1.89
N THR A 9 -11.83 -5.77 2.32
CA THR A 9 -11.92 -5.26 3.71
C THR A 9 -11.93 -6.37 4.75
N ARG A 10 -12.33 -7.59 4.38
CA ARG A 10 -12.29 -8.77 5.26
C ARG A 10 -10.91 -9.42 5.31
N LEU A 11 -10.06 -9.16 4.31
CA LEU A 11 -8.69 -9.68 4.22
C LEU A 11 -7.69 -8.70 4.84
N PHE A 12 -7.76 -7.43 4.44
CA PHE A 12 -6.86 -6.37 4.89
C PHE A 12 -7.37 -5.70 6.17
N THR A 13 -7.47 -6.49 7.23
CA THR A 13 -7.89 -6.02 8.56
C THR A 13 -6.75 -5.34 9.32
N PRO A 14 -7.03 -4.48 10.32
CA PRO A 14 -5.98 -3.93 11.17
C PRO A 14 -5.12 -5.01 11.84
N GLN A 15 -5.72 -6.13 12.25
CA GLN A 15 -4.99 -7.26 12.84
C GLN A 15 -4.02 -7.92 11.85
N TYR A 16 -4.44 -8.11 10.60
CA TYR A 16 -3.56 -8.62 9.56
C TYR A 16 -2.36 -7.68 9.34
N VAL A 17 -2.61 -6.38 9.17
CA VAL A 17 -1.53 -5.40 8.93
C VAL A 17 -0.58 -5.29 10.12
N LYS A 18 -1.07 -5.40 11.36
CA LYS A 18 -0.24 -5.44 12.57
C LYS A 18 0.72 -6.64 12.57
N ARG A 19 0.23 -7.83 12.21
CA ARG A 19 1.06 -9.04 12.12
C ARG A 19 2.12 -8.92 11.03
N ILE A 20 1.76 -8.36 9.88
CA ILE A 20 2.72 -8.08 8.80
C ILE A 20 3.78 -7.08 9.27
N ASN A 21 3.39 -5.99 9.93
CA ASN A 21 4.36 -5.03 10.47
C ASN A 21 5.31 -5.71 11.46
N ALA A 22 4.81 -6.57 12.37
CA ALA A 22 5.63 -7.34 13.31
C ALA A 22 6.68 -8.22 12.62
N GLN A 23 6.36 -8.83 11.48
CA GLN A 23 7.34 -9.57 10.68
C GLN A 23 8.36 -8.62 10.03
N ILE A 24 7.91 -7.48 9.50
CA ILE A 24 8.74 -6.50 8.79
C ILE A 24 9.76 -5.81 9.69
N VAL A 25 9.40 -5.53 10.95
CA VAL A 25 10.28 -4.79 11.87
C VAL A 25 11.17 -5.68 12.74
N HIS A 26 10.99 -7.01 12.66
CA HIS A 26 11.81 -7.94 13.42
C HIS A 26 13.33 -7.67 13.20
N PRO A 27 14.16 -7.66 14.25
CA PRO A 27 13.92 -8.09 15.64
C PRO A 27 13.22 -7.07 16.55
N SER A 28 12.94 -5.86 16.06
CA SER A 28 12.24 -4.84 16.85
C SER A 28 10.79 -5.24 17.15
N THR A 29 10.24 -4.75 18.25
CA THR A 29 8.83 -4.94 18.61
C THR A 29 7.94 -4.04 17.75
N SER A 30 6.91 -4.62 17.12
CA SER A 30 5.87 -3.83 16.46
C SER A 30 4.98 -3.15 17.50
N VAL A 31 4.83 -1.84 17.37
CA VAL A 31 3.96 -1.02 18.22
C VAL A 31 3.10 -0.15 17.32
N VAL A 32 1.79 -0.20 17.52
CA VAL A 32 0.82 0.69 16.88
C VAL A 32 0.67 1.93 17.74
N VAL A 33 1.09 3.07 17.23
CA VAL A 33 1.04 4.36 17.92
C VAL A 33 -0.19 5.19 17.53
N LYS A 34 -0.75 4.97 16.34
CA LYS A 34 -1.97 5.66 15.87
C LYS A 34 -2.95 4.66 15.24
N PRO A 35 -3.75 3.95 16.04
CA PRO A 35 -4.68 2.93 15.54
C PRO A 35 -5.74 3.52 14.59
N ASN A 36 -6.24 4.73 14.87
CA ASN A 36 -7.26 5.38 14.03
C ASN A 36 -6.73 5.72 12.63
N GLU A 37 -5.45 6.09 12.51
CA GLU A 37 -4.82 6.33 11.20
C GLU A 37 -4.69 5.04 10.39
N LEU A 38 -4.41 3.91 11.05
CA LEU A 38 -4.38 2.61 10.40
C LEU A 38 -5.76 2.21 9.87
N GLU A 39 -6.80 2.36 10.69
CA GLU A 39 -8.18 2.05 10.30
C GLU A 39 -8.66 2.95 9.16
N SER A 40 -8.37 4.25 9.24
CA SER A 40 -8.67 5.22 8.19
C SER A 40 -8.00 4.85 6.87
N ALA A 41 -6.72 4.47 6.90
CA ALA A 41 -5.99 4.04 5.71
C ALA A 41 -6.60 2.77 5.07
N LEU A 42 -7.03 1.81 5.90
CA LEU A 42 -7.62 0.54 5.43
C LEU A 42 -9.05 0.70 4.89
N ALA A 43 -9.83 1.66 5.40
CA ALA A 43 -11.18 1.94 4.92
C ALA A 43 -11.18 2.71 3.58
N ARG A 44 -10.14 3.49 3.30
CA ARG A 44 -10.08 4.42 2.17
C ARG A 44 -10.30 3.77 0.79
N PRO A 45 -9.69 2.61 0.44
CA PRO A 45 -9.94 1.96 -0.85
C PRO A 45 -11.41 1.58 -1.06
N LEU A 46 -12.09 1.13 0.00
CA LEU A 46 -13.52 0.80 -0.08
C LEU A 46 -14.35 2.05 -0.34
N HIS A 47 -14.15 3.11 0.46
CA HIS A 47 -14.88 4.37 0.30
C HIS A 47 -14.71 4.93 -1.12
N LEU A 48 -13.46 5.00 -1.61
CA LEU A 48 -13.18 5.48 -2.96
C LEU A 48 -13.79 4.59 -4.03
N SER A 49 -13.88 3.27 -3.84
CA SER A 49 -14.52 2.40 -4.82
C SER A 49 -16.02 2.67 -5.04
N PHE A 50 -16.67 3.34 -4.08
CA PHE A 50 -18.06 3.78 -4.20
C PHE A 50 -18.19 5.18 -4.81
N TYR A 51 -17.35 6.12 -4.38
CA TYR A 51 -17.42 7.52 -4.83
C TYR A 51 -16.71 7.77 -6.16
N GLU A 52 -15.66 6.99 -6.47
CA GLU A 52 -14.82 7.11 -7.66
C GLU A 52 -14.65 5.73 -8.33
N PRO A 53 -15.75 5.13 -8.85
CA PRO A 53 -15.74 3.75 -9.35
C PRO A 53 -14.85 3.55 -10.59
N ASP A 54 -14.47 4.63 -11.27
CA ASP A 54 -13.66 4.62 -12.49
C ASP A 54 -12.14 4.53 -12.21
N LYS A 55 -11.72 4.72 -10.96
CA LYS A 55 -10.31 4.65 -10.57
C LYS A 55 -9.78 3.23 -10.63
N THR A 56 -8.53 3.08 -11.08
CA THR A 56 -7.92 1.77 -11.31
C THR A 56 -7.54 1.06 -10.00
N ALA A 57 -7.37 -0.26 -10.04
CA ALA A 57 -6.87 -1.02 -8.89
C ALA A 57 -5.50 -0.53 -8.35
N PRO A 58 -4.51 -0.16 -9.20
CA PRO A 58 -3.30 0.54 -8.75
C PRO A 58 -3.57 1.82 -7.96
N TYR A 59 -4.58 2.61 -8.35
CA TYR A 59 -4.96 3.81 -7.61
C TYR A 59 -5.48 3.45 -6.21
N PHE A 60 -6.33 2.45 -6.07
CA PHE A 60 -6.79 2.00 -4.76
C PHE A 60 -5.64 1.47 -3.88
N ALA A 61 -4.71 0.68 -4.44
CA ALA A 61 -3.51 0.23 -3.73
C ALA A 61 -2.61 1.41 -3.31
N ALA A 62 -2.46 2.43 -4.16
CA ALA A 62 -1.73 3.65 -3.86
C ALA A 62 -2.38 4.44 -2.72
N THR A 63 -3.71 4.57 -2.70
CA THR A 63 -4.43 5.27 -1.60
C THR A 63 -4.22 4.59 -0.24
N LEU A 64 -4.19 3.26 -0.23
CA LEU A 64 -3.89 2.45 0.94
C LEU A 64 -2.44 2.67 1.42
N SER A 65 -1.47 2.56 0.49
CA SER A 65 -0.06 2.80 0.78
C SER A 65 0.18 4.21 1.33
N TYR A 66 -0.34 5.22 0.63
CA TYR A 66 -0.25 6.62 1.01
C TYR A 66 -0.83 6.87 2.40
N GLY A 67 -2.00 6.31 2.71
CA GLY A 67 -2.64 6.43 4.02
C GLY A 67 -1.75 5.89 5.15
N ILE A 68 -1.14 4.71 4.96
CA ILE A 68 -0.22 4.13 5.96
C ILE A 68 1.05 4.98 6.09
N ILE A 69 1.63 5.43 4.97
CA ILE A 69 2.85 6.25 5.00
C ILE A 69 2.58 7.58 5.73
N LYS A 70 1.53 8.31 5.37
CA LYS A 70 1.23 9.63 5.93
C LYS A 70 0.63 9.57 7.34
N GLY A 71 -0.16 8.54 7.63
CA GLY A 71 -0.72 8.33 8.96
C GLY A 71 0.34 7.99 9.99
N HIS A 72 1.44 7.36 9.57
CA HIS A 72 2.48 6.82 10.46
C HIS A 72 1.88 6.01 11.63
N PRO A 73 1.02 4.99 11.38
CA PRO A 73 0.33 4.28 12.45
C PRO A 73 1.23 3.42 13.32
N PHE A 74 2.41 3.04 12.84
CA PHE A 74 3.38 2.21 13.56
C PHE A 74 4.57 3.03 14.05
N MET A 75 5.21 2.57 15.14
CA MET A 75 6.45 3.16 15.63
C MET A 75 7.59 3.05 14.62
N ASP A 76 7.71 1.90 13.94
CA ASP A 76 8.65 1.68 12.83
C ASP A 76 7.98 0.88 11.69
N GLY A 77 8.59 0.95 10.50
CA GLY A 77 8.24 0.08 9.39
C GLY A 77 7.10 0.59 8.53
N ASN A 78 6.59 1.82 8.74
CA ASN A 78 5.44 2.37 8.01
C ASN A 78 5.58 2.25 6.48
N LYS A 79 6.72 2.71 5.91
CA LYS A 79 6.97 2.61 4.46
C LYS A 79 7.02 1.17 3.94
N ARG A 80 7.72 0.29 4.67
CA ARG A 80 7.88 -1.13 4.32
C ARG A 80 6.55 -1.88 4.40
N THR A 81 5.77 -1.58 5.44
CA THR A 81 4.42 -2.13 5.65
C THR A 81 3.47 -1.63 4.58
N ALA A 82 3.49 -0.34 4.27
CA ALA A 82 2.67 0.26 3.22
C ALA A 82 2.93 -0.38 1.85
N PHE A 83 4.21 -0.56 1.49
CA PHE A 83 4.61 -1.23 0.26
C PHE A 83 4.07 -2.67 0.20
N PHE A 84 4.33 -3.48 1.24
CA PHE A 84 3.89 -4.87 1.27
C PHE A 84 2.36 -4.97 1.17
N ILE A 85 1.65 -4.17 1.96
CA ILE A 85 0.17 -4.19 1.98
C ILE A 85 -0.42 -3.75 0.64
N ALA A 86 0.16 -2.73 -0.02
CA ALA A 86 -0.29 -2.32 -1.34
C ALA A 86 0.02 -3.37 -2.42
N ASN A 87 1.17 -4.04 -2.34
CA ASN A 87 1.52 -5.16 -3.21
C ASN A 87 0.53 -6.32 -3.08
N GLU A 88 0.20 -6.72 -1.86
CA GLU A 88 -0.77 -7.79 -1.66
C GLU A 88 -2.19 -7.36 -2.05
N TYR A 89 -2.54 -6.09 -1.84
CA TYR A 89 -3.85 -5.57 -2.23
C TYR A 89 -4.06 -5.65 -3.74
N ILE A 90 -3.06 -5.23 -4.54
CA ILE A 90 -3.17 -5.29 -6.01
C ILE A 90 -3.19 -6.75 -6.52
N ARG A 91 -2.43 -7.65 -5.87
CA ARG A 91 -2.47 -9.10 -6.17
C ARG A 91 -3.83 -9.70 -5.87
N ALA A 92 -4.44 -9.32 -4.75
CA ALA A 92 -5.79 -9.75 -4.38
C ALA A 92 -6.89 -9.17 -5.30
N MET A 93 -6.59 -8.11 -6.04
CA MET A 93 -7.43 -7.58 -7.12
C MET A 93 -7.24 -8.35 -8.45
N GLY A 94 -6.39 -9.38 -8.49
CA GLY A 94 -6.13 -10.23 -9.66
C GLY A 94 -5.11 -9.66 -10.65
N LEU A 95 -4.31 -8.67 -10.23
CA LEU A 95 -3.28 -8.05 -11.06
C LEU A 95 -1.88 -8.46 -10.58
N PRO A 96 -0.84 -8.29 -11.42
CA PRO A 96 0.54 -8.43 -10.97
C PRO A 96 0.84 -7.51 -9.78
N GLY A 97 1.62 -8.01 -8.84
CA GLY A 97 2.17 -7.25 -7.72
C GLY A 97 3.01 -6.07 -8.19
N LEU A 98 3.19 -5.09 -7.30
CA LEU A 98 4.04 -3.93 -7.56
C LEU A 98 5.46 -4.36 -7.96
N ALA A 99 5.99 -5.41 -7.33
CA ALA A 99 7.33 -5.95 -7.62
C ALA A 99 7.35 -7.04 -8.71
N ASP A 100 6.22 -7.38 -9.33
CA ASP A 100 6.15 -8.47 -10.31
C ASP A 100 6.56 -8.00 -11.73
N GLY A 101 6.93 -6.72 -11.89
CA GLY A 101 7.37 -6.15 -13.16
C GLY A 101 8.81 -6.53 -13.54
N GLY A 102 8.95 -7.29 -14.63
CA GLY A 102 10.23 -7.50 -15.32
C GLY A 102 10.39 -8.90 -15.91
N LYS A 103 11.04 -9.01 -17.08
CA LYS A 103 11.71 -10.28 -17.45
C LYS A 103 12.79 -10.56 -16.41
N VAL A 104 13.06 -11.83 -16.08
CA VAL A 104 14.16 -12.22 -15.18
C VAL A 104 15.44 -11.49 -15.64
N GLY A 105 15.91 -10.51 -14.87
CA GLY A 105 17.03 -9.62 -15.20
C GLY A 105 16.74 -8.10 -15.15
N VAL A 106 15.50 -7.66 -15.36
CA VAL A 106 15.09 -6.22 -15.36
C VAL A 106 14.28 -5.83 -14.11
N ALA A 107 13.97 -6.79 -13.24
CA ALA A 107 13.12 -6.59 -12.07
C ALA A 107 13.68 -5.58 -11.04
N TYR A 108 15.00 -5.42 -10.98
CA TYR A 108 15.63 -4.54 -9.98
C TYR A 108 15.39 -3.05 -10.26
N GLU A 109 15.33 -2.63 -11.53
CA GLU A 109 15.11 -1.22 -11.90
C GLU A 109 13.72 -0.75 -11.47
N HIS A 110 12.70 -1.58 -11.69
CA HIS A 110 11.33 -1.31 -11.27
C HIS A 110 11.18 -1.24 -9.74
N VAL A 111 11.88 -2.10 -8.99
CA VAL A 111 11.81 -2.11 -7.52
C VAL A 111 12.45 -0.86 -6.91
N VAL A 112 13.56 -0.38 -7.47
CA VAL A 112 14.21 0.87 -7.03
C VAL A 112 13.28 2.05 -7.24
N ASP A 113 12.63 2.14 -8.40
CA ASP A 113 11.65 3.21 -8.69
C ASP A 113 10.45 3.17 -7.73
N ILE A 114 9.93 1.98 -7.40
CA ILE A 114 8.83 1.86 -6.44
C ILE A 114 9.30 2.30 -5.04
N ALA A 115 10.49 1.89 -4.62
CA ALA A 115 11.06 2.29 -3.34
C ALA A 115 11.22 3.81 -3.27
N GLN A 116 11.75 4.43 -4.32
CA GLN A 116 11.91 5.88 -4.42
C GLN A 116 10.58 6.61 -4.25
N ARG A 117 9.52 6.15 -4.94
CA ARG A 117 8.19 6.74 -4.80
C ARG A 117 7.63 6.68 -3.38
N HIS A 118 7.81 5.56 -2.68
CA HIS A 118 7.40 5.44 -1.26
C HIS A 118 8.22 6.37 -0.34
N MET A 119 9.50 6.61 -0.66
CA MET A 119 10.32 7.58 0.05
C MET A 119 9.87 9.02 -0.23
N ASP A 120 9.50 9.33 -1.47
CA ASP A 120 9.02 10.66 -1.86
C ASP A 120 7.68 11.00 -1.20
N VAL A 121 6.77 10.04 -1.06
CA VAL A 121 5.51 10.23 -0.30
C VAL A 121 5.81 10.55 1.17
N ALA A 122 6.73 9.82 1.79
CA ALA A 122 7.12 10.08 3.17
C ALA A 122 7.80 11.45 3.33
N ALA A 123 8.57 11.88 2.33
CA ALA A 123 9.17 13.21 2.26
C ALA A 123 8.19 14.33 1.90
N GLY A 124 6.92 14.01 1.61
CA GLY A 124 5.90 14.99 1.19
C GLY A 124 6.09 15.51 -0.23
N LYS A 125 6.94 14.86 -1.04
CA LYS A 125 7.27 15.24 -2.43
C LYS A 125 6.34 14.57 -3.46
N MET A 126 5.53 13.59 -3.04
CA MET A 126 4.67 12.81 -3.93
C MET A 126 3.28 12.60 -3.33
N GLY A 127 2.26 12.81 -4.17
CA GLY A 127 0.85 12.53 -3.88
C GLY A 127 0.42 11.12 -4.28
N VAL A 128 -0.89 10.84 -4.13
CA VAL A 128 -1.48 9.53 -4.45
C VAL A 128 -1.37 9.22 -5.93
N GLU A 129 -1.57 10.22 -6.78
CA GLU A 129 -1.55 10.12 -8.24
C GLU A 129 -0.17 9.67 -8.72
N GLY A 130 0.90 10.33 -8.27
CA GLY A 130 2.28 9.94 -8.60
C GLY A 130 2.67 8.56 -8.03
N LEU A 131 2.06 8.16 -6.91
CA LEU A 131 2.24 6.82 -6.36
C LEU A 131 1.50 5.75 -7.19
N ALA A 132 0.37 6.09 -7.81
CA ALA A 132 -0.44 5.18 -8.63
C ALA A 132 0.11 5.02 -10.06
N GLU A 133 0.57 6.10 -10.69
CA GLU A 133 0.95 6.18 -12.11
C GLU A 133 2.36 5.66 -12.42
N GLY A 134 2.80 4.55 -11.82
CA GLY A 134 4.16 4.02 -12.01
C GLY A 134 4.67 4.20 -13.44
N LYS A 135 5.88 4.77 -13.61
CA LYS A 135 6.41 5.25 -14.90
C LYS A 135 5.99 4.31 -16.03
N LYS A 136 5.21 4.83 -16.98
CA LYS A 136 5.06 4.18 -18.28
C LYS A 136 6.47 4.05 -18.84
N GLY A 137 6.96 2.81 -18.93
CA GLY A 137 8.18 2.50 -19.65
C GLY A 137 8.08 2.94 -21.11
#